data_AF-A0A2M6ZXG2-F1
#
_entry.id   AF-A0A2M6ZXG2-F1
#
_cell.length_a   1.000
_cell.length_b   1.000
_cell.length_c   1.000
_cell.angle_alpha   90.00
_cell.angle_beta   90.00
_cell.angle_gamma   90.00
#
_symmetry.space_group_name_H-M   'P 1'
#
loop_
_entity.id
_entity.type
_entity.pdbx_description
1 polymer ?
#
loop_
_entity_poly.entity_id
_entity_poly.type
_entity_poly.pdbx_seq_one_letter_code
_entity_poly.pdbx_strand_id
1 'polypeptide(L)'
;MGEENQSQAEEEYSAVFLSNGQVYFGRVGETANRNYTELIDIYYLQAYNPPLQQAANEQSATQPELSLVKLGNELHGPQDRMEINNDHIVFIEHLKTNGKVVEAILKYREGQNQ
;
A
#
# COMPACT_ATOMS: atom_id res chain seq x y z
N MET A 1 18.98 2.40 34.16
CA MET A 1 18.30 3.62 33.68
C MET A 1 18.96 3.92 32.35
N GLY A 2 18.46 3.45 31.22
CA GLY A 2 17.09 3.39 30.75
C GLY A 2 17.28 3.81 29.30
N GLU A 3 17.49 2.82 28.45
CA GLU A 3 17.95 2.94 27.08
C GLU A 3 17.13 4.00 26.35
N GLU A 4 17.84 4.99 25.82
CA GLU A 4 17.33 5.91 24.82
C GLU A 4 17.01 5.09 23.56
N ASN A 5 15.89 4.38 23.60
CA ASN A 5 15.24 3.87 22.40
C ASN A 5 14.63 5.09 21.73
N GLN A 6 15.50 5.87 21.08
CA GLN A 6 15.13 6.89 20.12
C GLN A 6 14.06 6.23 19.26
N SER A 7 12.83 6.73 19.38
CA SER A 7 11.73 6.41 18.52
C SER A 7 12.25 6.32 17.09
N GLN A 8 12.50 5.09 16.60
CA GLN A 8 12.26 4.77 15.22
C GLN A 8 10.87 5.33 15.01
N ALA A 9 10.79 6.45 14.28
CA ALA A 9 9.50 6.97 13.86
C ALA A 9 8.80 5.75 13.27
N GLU A 10 7.81 5.21 13.98
CA GLU A 10 6.94 4.18 13.45
C GLU A 10 6.42 4.84 12.17
N GLU A 11 6.93 4.42 11.01
CA GLU A 11 6.59 5.04 9.75
C GLU A 11 5.09 4.79 9.57
N GLU A 12 4.27 5.78 9.94
CA GLU A 12 2.82 5.64 9.97
C GLU A 12 2.32 5.58 8.52
N TYR A 13 2.18 4.35 8.04
CA TYR A 13 1.47 4.11 6.79
C TYR A 13 0.02 4.56 6.93
N SER A 14 -0.48 5.15 5.86
CA SER A 14 -1.87 5.57 5.74
C SER A 14 -2.47 4.93 4.50
N ALA A 15 -3.77 4.71 4.53
CA ALA A 15 -4.55 4.36 3.35
C ALA A 15 -5.25 5.61 2.82
N VAL A 16 -5.03 5.92 1.53
CA VAL A 16 -5.63 7.04 0.82
C VAL A 16 -6.70 6.48 -0.12
N PHE A 17 -7.95 6.81 0.18
CA PHE A 17 -9.10 6.36 -0.60
C PHE A 17 -9.49 7.42 -1.62
N LEU A 18 -9.51 7.02 -2.89
CA LEU A 18 -9.83 7.91 -3.99
C LEU A 18 -11.29 7.79 -4.42
N SER A 19 -11.81 8.86 -4.99
CA SER A 19 -13.20 8.99 -5.47
C SER A 19 -13.56 7.99 -6.58
N ASN A 20 -12.58 7.37 -7.23
CA ASN A 20 -12.77 6.32 -8.23
C ASN A 20 -12.76 4.89 -7.64
N GLY A 21 -12.70 4.76 -6.30
CA GLY A 21 -12.68 3.48 -5.59
C GLY A 21 -11.30 2.84 -5.49
N GLN A 22 -10.25 3.47 -6.01
CA GLN A 22 -8.87 3.01 -5.79
C GLN A 22 -8.41 3.35 -4.38
N VAL A 23 -7.54 2.50 -3.84
CA VAL A 23 -6.87 2.74 -2.57
C VAL A 23 -5.35 2.59 -2.76
N TYR A 24 -4.62 3.55 -2.21
CA TYR A 24 -3.17 3.49 -2.12
C TYR A 24 -2.75 3.46 -0.66
N PHE A 25 -1.70 2.70 -0.37
CA PHE A 25 -1.08 2.63 0.95
C PHE A 25 0.30 3.25 0.85
N GLY A 26 0.64 4.11 1.78
CA GLY A 26 1.95 4.75 1.78
C GLY A 26 2.06 5.72 2.92
N ARG A 27 3.14 6.49 2.94
CA ARG A 27 3.34 7.54 3.94
C ARG A 27 2.89 8.86 3.36
N VAL A 28 2.01 9.55 4.07
CA VAL A 28 1.58 10.89 3.67
C VAL A 28 2.70 11.88 4.00
N GLY A 29 3.19 12.57 2.97
CA GLY A 29 4.22 13.58 3.07
C GLY A 29 3.67 14.99 3.24
N GLU A 30 4.53 15.91 3.67
CA GLU A 30 4.22 17.33 3.62
C GLU A 30 4.32 17.83 2.18
N THR A 31 3.26 18.48 1.70
CA THR A 31 3.19 19.05 0.35
C THR A 31 3.57 20.52 0.33
N ALA A 32 4.24 20.98 -0.73
CA ALA A 32 4.43 22.40 -0.98
C ALA A 32 3.13 23.08 -1.48
N ASN A 33 2.21 22.31 -2.06
CA ASN A 33 0.96 22.80 -2.62
C ASN A 33 -0.25 22.24 -1.85
N ARG A 34 -0.98 23.12 -1.16
CA ARG A 34 -2.12 22.74 -0.31
C ARG A 34 -3.29 22.06 -1.04
N ASN A 35 -3.34 22.12 -2.38
CA ASN A 35 -4.35 21.44 -3.18
C ASN A 35 -4.01 19.96 -3.47
N TYR A 36 -2.81 19.52 -3.12
CA TYR A 36 -2.34 18.17 -3.39
C TYR A 36 -1.83 17.51 -2.12
N THR A 37 -2.05 16.21 -1.98
CA THR A 37 -1.45 15.38 -0.94
C THR A 37 -0.33 14.58 -1.57
N GLU A 38 0.85 14.62 -0.93
CA GLU A 38 1.96 13.79 -1.33
C GLU A 38 1.86 12.42 -0.66
N LEU A 39 2.05 11.36 -1.43
CA LEU A 39 2.21 9.99 -0.95
C LEU A 39 3.57 9.47 -1.41
N ILE A 40 4.29 8.79 -0.52
CA ILE A 40 5.59 8.15 -0.79
C ILE A 40 5.60 6.73 -0.21
N ASP A 41 6.55 5.90 -0.66
CA ASP A 41 6.63 4.49 -0.28
C ASP A 41 5.30 3.77 -0.55
N ILE A 42 4.87 3.85 -1.80
CA ILE A 42 3.50 3.57 -2.24
C ILE A 42 3.31 2.09 -2.57
N TYR A 43 2.19 1.54 -2.12
CA TYR A 43 1.71 0.19 -2.37
C TYR A 43 0.22 0.21 -2.76
N TYR A 44 -0.21 -0.81 -3.50
CA TYR A 44 -1.62 -1.04 -3.82
C TYR A 44 -1.94 -2.54 -3.81
N LEU A 45 -3.22 -2.88 -3.68
CA LEU A 45 -3.67 -4.26 -3.75
C LEU A 45 -4.04 -4.63 -5.19
N GLN A 46 -3.51 -5.75 -5.65
CA GLN A 46 -3.90 -6.37 -6.91
C GLN A 46 -4.59 -7.69 -6.62
N ALA A 47 -5.83 -7.85 -7.07
CA ALA A 47 -6.50 -9.15 -7.05
C ALA A 47 -5.90 -10.02 -8.15
N TYR A 48 -5.28 -11.14 -7.76
CA TYR A 48 -4.90 -12.17 -8.71
C TYR A 48 -6.06 -13.17 -8.84
N ASN A 49 -6.64 -13.23 -10.03
CA ASN A 49 -7.55 -14.30 -10.41
C ASN A 49 -6.75 -15.30 -11.23
N PRO A 50 -6.28 -16.43 -10.64
CA PRO A 50 -5.67 -17.47 -11.44
C PRO A 50 -6.68 -17.94 -12.49
N PRO A 51 -6.25 -18.19 -13.75
CA PRO A 51 -7.13 -18.77 -14.74
C PRO A 51 -7.68 -20.10 -14.19
N LEU A 52 -9.00 -20.26 -14.24
CA LEU A 52 -9.68 -21.50 -13.86
C LEU A 52 -9.17 -22.63 -14.76
N GLN A 53 -8.13 -23.34 -14.33
CA GLN A 53 -7.80 -24.63 -14.91
C GLN A 53 -8.98 -25.55 -14.56
N GLN A 54 -9.77 -25.90 -15.58
CA GLN A 54 -10.83 -26.91 -15.49
C GLN A 54 -10.20 -28.25 -15.09
N ALA A 55 -10.12 -28.51 -13.80
CA ALA A 55 -10.01 -29.86 -13.28
C ALA A 55 -11.37 -30.20 -12.65
N ALA A 56 -12.08 -31.10 -13.32
CA ALA A 56 -13.30 -31.68 -12.80
C ALA A 56 -13.00 -32.38 -11.46
N ASN A 57 -13.39 -31.74 -10.36
CA ASN A 57 -13.86 -32.29 -9.08
C ASN A 57 -13.56 -31.29 -7.96
N GLU A 58 -14.49 -31.20 -7.01
CA GLU A 58 -14.37 -30.51 -5.71
C GLU A 58 -14.37 -28.97 -5.73
N GLN A 59 -15.58 -28.45 -5.65
CA GLN A 59 -16.04 -27.30 -4.85
C GLN A 59 -15.00 -26.70 -3.86
N SER A 60 -14.11 -25.87 -4.37
CA SER A 60 -13.37 -24.87 -3.59
C SER A 60 -13.42 -23.56 -4.37
N ALA A 61 -14.29 -22.66 -3.94
CA ALA A 61 -14.25 -21.28 -4.41
C ALA A 61 -12.90 -20.69 -3.99
N THR A 62 -11.93 -20.70 -4.92
CA THR A 62 -10.64 -20.05 -4.74
C THR A 62 -10.91 -18.58 -4.46
N GLN A 63 -10.71 -18.16 -3.20
CA GLN A 63 -10.78 -16.75 -2.86
C GLN A 63 -9.69 -16.03 -3.67
N PRO A 64 -10.01 -14.86 -4.25
CA PRO A 64 -9.02 -14.08 -4.97
C PRO A 64 -7.86 -13.79 -4.02
N GLU A 65 -6.65 -14.17 -4.44
CA GLU A 65 -5.45 -13.87 -3.69
C GLU A 65 -5.15 -12.39 -3.88
N LEU A 66 -5.34 -11.61 -2.82
CA LEU A 66 -4.97 -10.20 -2.80
C LEU A 66 -3.46 -10.11 -2.60
N SER A 67 -2.76 -9.67 -3.64
CA SER A 67 -1.32 -9.41 -3.58
C SER A 67 -1.07 -7.93 -3.34
N LEU A 68 -0.11 -7.63 -2.46
CA LEU A 68 0.37 -6.28 -2.24
C LEU A 68 1.49 -5.98 -3.25
N VAL A 69 1.33 -4.92 -4.02
CA VAL A 69 2.27 -4.52 -5.07
C VAL A 69 2.88 -3.16 -4.73
N LYS A 70 4.20 -3.05 -4.87
CA LYS A 70 4.95 -1.80 -4.74
C LYS A 70 4.86 -0.99 -6.03
N LEU A 71 4.49 0.29 -5.94
CA LEU A 71 4.55 1.23 -7.06
C LEU A 71 6.00 1.47 -7.49
N GLY A 72 6.26 1.47 -8.80
CA GLY A 72 7.53 1.86 -9.42
C GLY A 72 8.00 0.95 -10.55
N ASN A 73 7.50 -0.28 -10.60
CA ASN A 73 7.94 -1.31 -11.56
C ASN A 73 6.96 -1.48 -12.75
N GLU A 74 5.99 -0.59 -12.90
CA GLU A 74 5.04 -0.61 -14.00
C GLU A 74 5.65 -0.18 -15.34
N LEU A 75 5.03 -0.58 -16.45
CA LEU A 75 5.48 -0.24 -17.81
C LEU A 75 5.64 1.28 -18.05
N HIS A 76 4.80 2.09 -17.41
CA HIS A 76 4.84 3.55 -17.53
C HIS A 76 5.86 4.20 -16.59
N GLY A 77 6.62 3.40 -15.83
CA GLY A 77 7.78 3.80 -15.03
C GLY A 77 7.52 4.92 -14.03
N PRO A 78 6.49 4.83 -13.17
CA PRO A 78 6.24 5.87 -12.18
C PRO A 78 7.39 5.92 -11.18
N GLN A 79 7.64 7.10 -10.63
CA GLN A 79 8.46 7.20 -9.43
C GLN A 79 7.65 6.69 -8.23
N ASP A 80 8.35 6.27 -7.18
CA ASP A 80 7.74 5.94 -5.90
C ASP A 80 7.31 7.19 -5.10
N ARG A 81 6.53 8.04 -5.75
CA ARG A 81 5.99 9.31 -5.26
C ARG A 81 4.79 9.68 -6.10
N MET A 82 3.72 10.12 -5.44
CA MET A 82 2.49 10.54 -6.09
C MET A 82 1.97 11.83 -5.46
N GLU A 83 1.67 12.81 -6.30
CA GLU A 83 0.89 13.98 -5.92
C GLU A 83 -0.57 13.75 -6.28
N ILE A 84 -1.43 13.70 -5.28
CA ILE A 84 -2.85 13.38 -5.42
C ILE A 84 -3.64 14.66 -5.24
N ASN A 85 -4.48 15.03 -6.22
CA ASN A 85 -5.39 16.17 -6.05
C ASN A 85 -6.38 15.89 -4.91
N ASN A 86 -6.43 16.79 -3.93
CA ASN A 86 -7.27 16.68 -2.74
C ASN A 86 -8.77 16.60 -3.06
N ASP A 87 -9.22 17.17 -4.18
CA ASP A 87 -10.62 17.09 -4.63
C ASP A 87 -11.07 15.65 -4.95
N HIS A 88 -10.10 14.74 -5.17
CA HIS A 88 -10.35 13.33 -5.46
C HIS A 88 -10.09 12.40 -4.28
N ILE A 89 -9.64 12.92 -3.14
CA ILE A 89 -9.45 12.14 -1.91
C ILE A 89 -10.77 12.12 -1.14
N VAL A 90 -11.29 10.93 -0.87
CA VAL A 90 -12.52 10.76 -0.09
C VAL A 90 -12.19 10.83 1.41
N PHE A 91 -11.16 10.10 1.85
CA PHE A 91 -10.60 10.19 3.20
C PHE A 91 -9.20 9.54 3.25
N ILE A 92 -8.49 9.83 4.33
CA ILE A 92 -7.21 9.21 4.68
C ILE A 92 -7.38 8.58 6.07
N GLU A 93 -6.91 7.35 6.24
CA GLU A 93 -6.85 6.70 7.55
C GLU A 93 -5.42 6.28 7.90
N HIS A 94 -5.03 6.46 9.15
CA HIS A 94 -3.75 5.98 9.67
C HIS A 94 -3.86 4.49 9.98
N LEU A 95 -2.89 3.72 9.50
CA LEU A 95 -2.84 2.28 9.71
C LEU A 95 -2.11 1.95 11.01
N LYS A 96 -2.62 0.94 11.72
CA LYS A 96 -1.94 0.39 12.88
C LYS A 96 -0.67 -0.36 12.45
N THR A 97 0.37 -0.26 13.26
CA THR A 97 1.64 -0.99 13.05
C THR A 97 1.46 -2.51 13.02
N ASN A 98 0.46 -3.04 13.74
CA ASN A 98 0.06 -4.46 13.71
C ASN A 98 -1.05 -4.79 12.70
N GLY A 99 -1.32 -3.89 11.74
CA GLY A 99 -2.27 -4.13 10.66
C GLY A 99 -1.67 -5.05 9.60
N LYS A 100 -2.48 -5.98 9.05
CA LYS A 100 -2.02 -6.94 8.02
C LYS A 100 -1.35 -6.27 6.81
N VAL A 101 -1.82 -5.09 6.42
CA VAL A 101 -1.21 -4.31 5.31
C VAL A 101 0.18 -3.84 5.69
N VAL A 102 0.35 -3.26 6.88
CA VAL A 102 1.66 -2.81 7.37
C VAL A 102 2.61 -3.99 7.53
N GLU A 103 2.16 -5.11 8.11
CA GLU A 103 2.96 -6.33 8.19
C GLU A 103 3.40 -6.84 6.81
N ALA A 104 2.52 -6.79 5.80
CA ALA A 104 2.86 -7.18 4.44
C ALA A 104 3.87 -6.24 3.78
N ILE A 105 3.74 -4.92 4.01
CA ILE A 105 4.71 -3.92 3.56
C ILE A 105 6.09 -4.18 4.18
N LEU A 106 6.15 -4.41 5.50
CA LEU A 106 7.41 -4.68 6.20
C LEU A 106 8.08 -5.96 5.68
N LYS A 107 7.32 -7.05 5.51
CA LYS A 107 7.82 -8.30 4.92
C LYS A 107 8.34 -8.11 3.49
N TYR A 108 7.64 -7.31 2.68
CA TYR A 108 8.10 -6.97 1.33
C TYR A 108 9.46 -6.27 1.38
N ARG A 109 9.62 -5.28 2.27
CA ARG A 109 10.89 -4.54 2.44
C ARG A 109 12.03 -5.42 2.93
N GLU A 110 11.77 -6.34 3.85
CA GLU A 110 12.78 -7.31 4.32
C GLU A 110 13.25 -8.23 3.19
N GLY A 111 12.33 -8.72 2.36
CA GLY A 111 12.64 -9.60 1.23
C GLY A 111 13.38 -8.93 0.07
N GLN A 112 13.33 -7.60 -0.05
CA GLN A 112 14.12 -6.83 -1.04
C GLN A 112 15.57 -6.58 -0.59
N ASN A 113 15.88 -6.76 0.70
CA ASN A 113 17.21 -6.54 1.26
C ASN A 113 18.09 -7.81 1.28
N GLN A 114 17.67 -8.89 0.60
CA GLN A 114 18.42 -10.14 0.42
C GLN A 114 18.80 -10.32 -1.05
#